data_AF-A0A0V0HAH3-F1
#
_entry.id   AF-A0A0V0HAH3-F1
#
_cell.length_a   1.000
_cell.length_b   1.000
_cell.length_c   1.000
_cell.angle_alpha   90.00
_cell.angle_beta   90.00
_cell.angle_gamma   90.00
#
_symmetry.space_group_name_H-M   'P 1'
#
loop_
_entity.id
_entity.type
_entity.pdbx_description
1 polymer ?
#
loop_
_entity_poly.entity_id
_entity_poly.type
_entity_poly.pdbx_seq_one_letter_code
_entity_poly.pdbx_strand_id
1 'polypeptide(L)'
;MTVVKSDISGNIARLESKYNDNPSRFNYLYSFVQAEVEIKTAKSSSSCSNGLLWLTRAMDFIVVLFHNLAQHQDWSMSQACNDSYSKTLKKWHGWLASSSFTVAIKLAPDRKKFMEVISGNGDINSDMEKFCTTFSPILQQIHKFLTSVGLDSMKAS
;
A
#
# COMPACT_ATOMS: atom_id res chain seq x y z
N MET A 1 15.72 3.24 -2.18
CA MET A 1 14.41 2.64 -1.84
C MET A 1 14.36 1.97 -0.46
N THR A 2 15.45 1.94 0.33
CA THR A 2 15.51 1.22 1.63
C THR A 2 14.42 1.61 2.62
N VAL A 3 14.06 2.90 2.69
CA VAL A 3 13.03 3.41 3.63
C VAL A 3 11.65 2.83 3.32
N VAL A 4 11.21 2.90 2.06
CA VAL A 4 9.89 2.35 1.63
C VAL A 4 9.85 0.84 1.85
N LYS A 5 10.92 0.14 1.49
CA LYS A 5 11.02 -1.31 1.73
C LYS A 5 10.92 -1.63 3.22
N SER A 6 11.64 -0.89 4.07
CA SER A 6 11.62 -1.10 5.51
C SER A 6 10.25 -0.84 6.13
N ASP A 7 9.52 0.17 5.65
CA ASP A 7 8.17 0.48 6.14
C ASP A 7 7.19 -0.66 5.79
N ILE A 8 7.16 -1.08 4.53
CA ILE A 8 6.31 -2.19 4.07
C ILE A 8 6.67 -3.49 4.80
N SER A 9 7.97 -3.85 4.85
CA SER A 9 8.42 -5.06 5.54
C SER A 9 8.13 -5.01 7.05
N GLY A 10 8.22 -3.84 7.68
CA GLY A 10 7.88 -3.67 9.10
C GLY A 10 6.40 -3.89 9.38
N ASN A 11 5.51 -3.40 8.51
CA ASN A 11 4.08 -3.63 8.61
C ASN A 11 3.73 -5.11 8.41
N ILE A 12 4.34 -5.78 7.43
CA ILE A 12 4.16 -7.23 7.20
C ILE A 12 4.64 -8.04 8.41
N ALA A 13 5.87 -7.81 8.88
CA ALA A 13 6.45 -8.55 10.01
C ALA A 13 5.61 -8.41 11.29
N ARG A 14 4.98 -7.25 11.50
CA ARG A 14 4.06 -7.03 12.62
C ARG A 14 2.83 -7.92 12.54
N LEU A 15 2.20 -7.98 11.36
CA LEU A 15 1.03 -8.85 11.13
C LEU A 15 1.41 -10.32 11.27
N GLU A 16 2.55 -10.74 10.71
CA GLU A 16 3.07 -12.10 10.81
C GLU A 16 3.36 -12.51 12.26
N SER A 17 4.03 -11.64 13.03
CA SER A 17 4.28 -11.88 14.46
C SER A 17 2.98 -12.10 15.21
N LYS A 18 1.96 -11.26 14.96
CA LYS A 18 0.68 -11.36 15.64
C LYS A 18 -0.11 -12.60 15.23
N TYR A 19 -0.02 -13.01 13.96
CA TYR A 19 -0.55 -14.29 13.49
C TYR A 19 0.09 -15.46 14.24
N ASN A 20 1.43 -15.48 14.33
CA ASN A 20 2.19 -16.54 14.98
C ASN A 20 1.91 -16.66 16.48
N ASP A 21 1.57 -15.57 17.17
CA ASP A 21 1.18 -15.59 18.59
C ASP A 21 -0.07 -16.43 18.84
N ASN A 22 -1.05 -16.39 17.92
CA ASN A 22 -2.27 -17.20 17.99
C ASN A 22 -2.92 -17.36 16.60
N PRO A 23 -2.49 -18.36 15.81
CA PRO A 23 -2.97 -18.54 14.43
C PRO A 23 -4.48 -18.77 14.35
N SER A 24 -5.06 -19.46 15.35
CA SER A 24 -6.50 -19.72 15.39
C SER A 24 -7.33 -18.44 15.55
N ARG A 25 -6.84 -17.49 16.38
CA ARG A 25 -7.52 -16.21 16.63
C ARG A 25 -7.27 -15.21 15.51
N PHE A 26 -6.07 -15.21 14.93
CA PHE A 26 -5.61 -14.20 13.99
C PHE A 26 -5.49 -14.71 12.56
N ASN A 27 -6.30 -15.70 12.18
CA ASN A 27 -6.33 -16.27 10.83
C ASN A 27 -6.80 -15.27 9.75
N TYR A 28 -7.53 -14.22 10.15
CA TYR A 28 -8.08 -13.21 9.24
C TYR A 28 -7.63 -11.80 9.63
N LEU A 29 -7.37 -10.96 8.62
CA LEU A 29 -6.96 -9.55 8.81
C LEU A 29 -7.93 -8.76 9.72
N TYR A 30 -9.23 -9.05 9.64
CA TYR A 30 -10.23 -8.37 10.44
C TYR A 30 -10.15 -8.70 11.93
N SER A 31 -9.70 -9.92 12.26
CA SER A 31 -9.58 -10.37 13.65
C SER A 31 -8.47 -9.62 14.41
N PHE A 32 -7.40 -9.20 13.73
CA PHE A 32 -6.38 -8.32 14.31
C PHE A 32 -7.00 -7.00 14.74
N VAL A 33 -7.75 -6.38 13.82
CA VAL A 33 -8.35 -5.06 14.02
C VAL A 33 -9.43 -5.10 15.09
N GLN A 34 -10.32 -6.09 15.05
CA GLN A 34 -11.36 -6.27 16.07
C GLN A 34 -10.76 -6.38 17.47
N ALA A 35 -9.75 -7.23 17.65
CA ALA A 35 -9.10 -7.41 18.94
C ALA A 35 -8.46 -6.11 19.46
N GLU A 36 -7.83 -5.31 18.61
CA GLU A 36 -7.21 -4.05 19.00
C GLU A 36 -8.21 -2.92 19.22
N VAL A 37 -9.36 -2.93 18.53
CA VAL A 37 -10.47 -1.99 18.76
C VAL A 37 -11.11 -2.28 20.12
N GLU A 38 -11.37 -3.54 20.45
CA GLU A 38 -11.96 -3.97 21.73
C GLU A 38 -11.15 -3.46 22.93
N ILE A 39 -9.82 -3.54 22.85
CA ILE A 39 -8.91 -3.08 23.92
C ILE A 39 -8.41 -1.65 23.75
N LYS A 40 -8.95 -0.90 22.78
CA LYS A 40 -8.63 0.51 22.49
C LYS A 40 -7.16 0.80 22.15
N THR A 41 -6.47 -0.15 21.51
CA THR A 41 -5.06 -0.01 21.08
C THR A 41 -4.90 0.16 19.57
N ALA A 42 -5.96 0.04 18.78
CA ALA A 42 -5.94 0.07 17.31
C ALA A 42 -5.33 1.33 16.66
N LYS A 43 -5.22 2.45 17.39
CA LYS A 43 -4.62 3.69 16.90
C LYS A 43 -3.14 3.85 17.28
N SER A 44 -2.58 2.91 18.05
CA SER A 44 -1.15 2.93 18.38
C SER A 44 -0.30 2.83 17.12
N SER A 45 0.83 3.53 17.09
CA SER A 45 1.78 3.46 15.98
C SER A 45 2.30 2.03 15.73
N SER A 46 2.37 1.23 16.78
CA SER A 46 2.79 -0.18 16.77
C SER A 46 1.66 -1.19 16.59
N SER A 47 0.41 -0.76 16.39
CA SER A 47 -0.73 -1.67 16.21
C SER A 47 -0.72 -2.37 14.86
N CYS A 48 -1.30 -3.57 14.81
CA CYS A 48 -1.56 -4.30 13.56
C CYS A 48 -2.56 -3.55 12.69
N SER A 49 -3.55 -2.90 13.31
CA SER A 49 -4.55 -2.06 12.65
C SER A 49 -3.91 -0.92 11.87
N ASN A 50 -2.98 -0.17 12.50
CA ASN A 50 -2.23 0.87 11.82
C ASN A 50 -1.36 0.29 10.69
N GLY A 51 -0.70 -0.85 10.93
CA GLY A 51 0.11 -1.53 9.90
C GLY A 51 -0.71 -1.96 8.69
N LEU A 52 -1.90 -2.55 8.92
CA LEU A 52 -2.83 -2.95 7.86
C LEU A 52 -3.34 -1.74 7.07
N LEU A 53 -3.69 -0.64 7.74
CA LEU A 53 -4.12 0.59 7.07
C LEU A 53 -3.04 1.12 6.10
N TRP A 54 -1.79 1.25 6.57
CA TRP A 54 -0.71 1.77 5.74
C TRP A 54 -0.31 0.80 4.62
N LEU A 55 -0.32 -0.50 4.89
CA LEU A 55 -0.11 -1.51 3.85
C LEU A 55 -1.19 -1.41 2.77
N THR A 56 -2.47 -1.30 3.15
CA THR A 56 -3.59 -1.17 2.21
C THR A 56 -3.43 0.07 1.32
N ARG A 57 -3.09 1.22 1.90
CA ARG A 57 -2.87 2.47 1.13
C ARG A 57 -1.63 2.42 0.24
N ALA A 58 -0.58 1.73 0.66
CA ALA A 58 0.58 1.49 -0.19
C ALA A 58 0.22 0.58 -1.38
N MET A 59 -0.64 -0.42 -1.15
CA MET A 59 -1.15 -1.28 -2.21
C MET A 59 -2.07 -0.53 -3.19
N ASP A 60 -2.90 0.42 -2.72
CA ASP A 60 -3.66 1.31 -3.62
C ASP A 60 -2.74 2.05 -4.58
N PHE A 61 -1.62 2.59 -4.06
CA PHE A 61 -0.64 3.28 -4.88
C PHE A 61 -0.06 2.36 -5.96
N ILE A 62 0.27 1.10 -5.63
CA ILE A 62 0.80 0.13 -6.60
C ILE A 62 -0.25 -0.23 -7.66
N VAL A 63 -1.51 -0.43 -7.26
CA VAL A 63 -2.62 -0.68 -8.20
C VAL A 63 -2.77 0.47 -9.18
N VAL A 64 -2.83 1.72 -8.71
CA VAL A 64 -2.97 2.88 -9.59
C VAL A 64 -1.71 3.07 -10.46
N LEU A 65 -0.52 2.79 -9.92
CA LEU A 65 0.73 2.85 -10.68
C LEU A 65 0.74 1.83 -11.83
N PHE A 66 0.40 0.57 -11.56
CA PHE A 66 0.37 -0.48 -12.60
C PHE A 66 -0.71 -0.21 -13.63
N HIS A 67 -1.89 0.26 -13.20
CA HIS A 67 -2.91 0.71 -14.13
C HIS A 67 -2.38 1.82 -15.06
N ASN A 68 -1.76 2.87 -14.50
CA ASN A 68 -1.18 3.96 -15.29
C ASN A 68 -0.08 3.49 -16.25
N LEU A 69 0.81 2.58 -15.80
CA LEU A 69 1.90 2.05 -16.64
C LEU A 69 1.39 1.21 -17.82
N ALA A 70 0.26 0.51 -17.64
CA ALA A 70 -0.40 -0.27 -18.68
C ALA A 70 -1.16 0.63 -19.69
N GLN A 71 -1.90 1.63 -19.18
CA GLN A 71 -2.76 2.48 -20.01
C GLN A 71 -2.01 3.61 -20.72
N HIS A 72 -0.89 4.08 -20.17
CA HIS A 72 -0.13 5.22 -20.67
C HIS A 72 1.32 4.84 -20.96
N GLN A 73 1.54 4.16 -22.11
CA GLN A 73 2.86 3.67 -22.48
C GLN A 73 3.88 4.78 -22.78
N ASP A 74 3.39 5.97 -23.09
CA ASP A 74 4.15 7.20 -23.38
C ASP A 74 4.56 7.98 -22.13
N TRP A 75 3.96 7.69 -20.97
CA TRP A 75 4.31 8.38 -19.73
C TRP A 75 5.69 7.99 -19.22
N SER A 76 6.42 8.94 -18.66
CA SER A 76 7.60 8.68 -17.85
C SER A 76 7.22 8.02 -16.52
N MET A 77 8.18 7.34 -15.88
CA MET A 77 8.01 6.78 -14.53
C MET A 77 7.61 7.85 -13.51
N SER A 78 8.16 9.07 -13.66
CA SER A 78 7.82 10.20 -12.79
C SER A 78 6.37 10.62 -12.95
N GLN A 79 5.85 10.72 -14.18
CA GLN A 79 4.44 11.05 -14.43
C GLN A 79 3.51 10.00 -13.82
N ALA A 80 3.76 8.71 -14.09
CA ALA A 80 2.93 7.62 -13.58
C ALA A 80 2.90 7.58 -12.04
N CYS A 81 4.05 7.73 -11.38
CA CYS A 81 4.12 7.78 -9.92
C CYS A 81 3.46 9.03 -9.33
N ASN A 82 3.65 10.22 -9.92
CA ASN A 82 3.07 11.47 -9.38
C ASN A 82 1.54 11.46 -9.46
N ASP A 83 0.98 10.95 -10.56
CA ASP A 83 -0.46 10.78 -10.70
C ASP A 83 -0.99 9.76 -9.67
N SER A 84 -0.34 8.60 -9.56
CA SER A 84 -0.71 7.55 -8.60
C SER A 84 -0.68 8.05 -7.16
N TYR A 85 0.37 8.77 -6.79
CA TYR A 85 0.51 9.37 -5.46
C TYR A 85 -0.59 10.38 -5.16
N SER A 86 -0.90 11.25 -6.13
CA SER A 86 -1.93 12.28 -5.99
C SER A 86 -3.32 11.69 -5.78
N LYS A 87 -3.63 10.56 -6.44
CA LYS A 87 -4.91 9.85 -6.30
C LYS A 87 -5.03 9.03 -5.01
N THR A 88 -3.91 8.64 -4.39
CA THR A 88 -3.89 7.66 -3.29
C THR A 88 -3.33 8.23 -1.99
N LEU A 89 -2.01 8.24 -1.84
CA LEU A 89 -1.29 8.52 -0.59
C LEU A 89 -1.30 10.01 -0.19
N LYS A 90 -1.36 10.93 -1.16
CA LYS A 90 -1.18 12.37 -0.92
C LYS A 90 -2.14 12.93 0.14
N LYS A 91 -3.43 12.53 0.13
CA LYS A 91 -4.42 13.00 1.11
C LYS A 91 -4.13 12.54 2.55
N TRP A 92 -3.33 11.49 2.72
CA TRP A 92 -2.99 10.89 4.00
C TRP A 92 -1.63 11.33 4.53
N HIS A 93 -0.77 11.87 3.67
CA HIS A 93 0.57 12.31 4.03
C HIS A 93 0.54 13.74 4.58
N GLY A 94 1.15 13.94 5.75
CA GLY A 94 1.50 15.27 6.23
C GLY A 94 2.55 15.96 5.34
N TRP A 95 2.94 17.18 5.71
CA TRP A 95 3.91 17.98 4.95
C TRP A 95 5.27 17.27 4.82
N LEU A 96 5.71 16.59 5.89
CA LEU A 96 6.99 15.89 5.92
C LEU A 96 6.99 14.71 4.95
N ALA A 97 6.02 13.81 5.07
CA ALA A 97 5.89 12.66 4.18
C ALA A 97 5.67 13.06 2.70
N SER A 98 4.94 14.14 2.45
CA SER A 98 4.74 14.69 1.09
C SER A 98 6.03 15.26 0.49
N SER A 99 6.84 15.93 1.32
CA SER A 99 8.15 16.46 0.90
C SER A 99 9.12 15.32 0.61
N SER A 100 9.13 14.27 1.44
CA SER A 100 9.94 13.06 1.21
C SER A 100 9.57 12.38 -0.10
N PHE A 101 8.29 12.27 -0.46
CA PHE A 101 7.86 11.74 -1.75
C PHE A 101 8.43 12.55 -2.92
N THR A 102 8.35 13.89 -2.83
CA THR A 102 8.84 14.81 -3.87
C THR A 102 10.35 14.66 -4.13
N VAL A 103 11.12 14.31 -3.10
CA VAL A 103 12.55 13.99 -3.25
C VAL A 103 12.73 12.58 -3.81
N ALA A 104 12.01 11.59 -3.28
CA ALA A 104 12.12 10.20 -3.69
C ALA A 104 11.80 10.01 -5.18
N ILE A 105 10.82 10.73 -5.71
CA ILE A 105 10.41 10.58 -7.12
C ILE A 105 11.48 11.05 -8.12
N LYS A 106 12.35 11.98 -7.72
CA LYS A 106 13.50 12.39 -8.54
C LYS A 106 14.54 11.26 -8.70
N LEU A 107 14.46 10.25 -7.84
CA LEU A 107 15.31 9.06 -7.85
C LEU A 107 14.59 7.85 -8.48
N ALA A 108 13.40 8.03 -9.06
CA ALA A 108 12.71 6.95 -9.74
C ALA A 108 13.52 6.47 -10.95
N PRO A 109 13.51 5.16 -11.23
CA PRO A 109 14.23 4.61 -12.36
C PRO A 109 13.63 5.09 -13.68
N ASP A 110 14.41 4.94 -14.74
CA ASP A 110 13.88 5.02 -16.10
C ASP A 110 12.74 3.99 -16.29
N ARG A 111 11.70 4.38 -17.04
CA ARG A 111 10.52 3.52 -17.25
C ARG A 111 10.92 2.23 -17.95
N LYS A 112 11.71 2.30 -19.02
CA LYS A 112 12.08 1.12 -19.81
C LYS A 112 12.82 0.12 -18.93
N LYS A 113 13.82 0.58 -18.16
CA LYS A 113 14.54 -0.28 -17.21
C LYS A 113 13.63 -0.90 -16.15
N PHE A 114 12.67 -0.14 -15.61
CA PHE A 114 11.71 -0.66 -14.65
C PHE A 114 10.84 -1.77 -15.27
N MET A 115 10.26 -1.50 -16.45
CA MET A 115 9.43 -2.46 -17.18
C MET A 115 10.22 -3.73 -17.52
N GLU A 116 11.47 -3.61 -17.98
CA GLU A 116 12.35 -4.75 -18.26
C GLU A 116 12.54 -5.65 -17.02
N VAL A 117 12.72 -5.05 -15.84
CA VAL A 117 12.90 -5.80 -14.58
C VAL A 117 11.61 -6.54 -14.18
N ILE A 118 10.45 -5.90 -14.29
CA ILE A 118 9.18 -6.50 -13.82
C ILE A 118 8.54 -7.45 -14.84
N SER A 119 8.87 -7.33 -16.13
CA SER A 119 8.26 -8.16 -17.18
C SER A 119 8.71 -9.62 -17.12
N GLY A 120 9.94 -9.88 -16.65
CA GLY A 120 10.52 -11.22 -16.71
C GLY A 120 10.39 -11.82 -18.12
N ASN A 121 9.74 -12.99 -18.22
CA ASN A 121 9.45 -13.67 -19.49
C ASN A 121 7.95 -13.65 -19.89
N GLY A 122 7.12 -12.87 -19.20
CA GLY A 122 5.66 -12.86 -19.35
C GLY A 122 5.10 -11.67 -20.15
N ASP A 123 3.78 -11.65 -20.31
CA ASP A 123 3.07 -10.46 -20.82
C ASP A 123 2.75 -9.52 -19.65
N ILE A 124 3.66 -8.57 -19.43
CA ILE A 124 3.57 -7.64 -18.31
C ILE A 124 2.30 -6.79 -18.31
N ASN A 125 1.74 -6.46 -19.47
CA ASN A 125 0.54 -5.64 -19.54
C ASN A 125 -0.67 -6.44 -19.06
N SER A 126 -0.80 -7.67 -19.54
CA SER A 126 -1.83 -8.61 -19.08
C SER A 126 -1.71 -8.91 -17.59
N ASP A 127 -0.47 -9.12 -17.09
CA ASP A 127 -0.22 -9.38 -15.67
C ASP A 127 -0.57 -8.18 -14.78
N MET A 128 -0.21 -6.95 -15.20
CA MET A 128 -0.60 -5.72 -14.51
C MET A 128 -2.12 -5.54 -14.48
N GLU A 129 -2.80 -5.75 -15.60
CA GLU A 129 -4.26 -5.64 -15.70
C GLU A 129 -4.97 -6.64 -14.81
N LYS A 130 -4.51 -7.91 -14.82
CA LYS A 130 -5.04 -8.97 -13.96
C LYS A 130 -4.81 -8.63 -12.48
N PHE A 131 -3.61 -8.17 -12.12
CA PHE A 131 -3.33 -7.75 -10.74
C PHE A 131 -4.28 -6.64 -10.30
N CYS A 132 -4.42 -5.57 -11.10
CA CYS A 132 -5.31 -4.45 -10.78
C CYS A 132 -6.76 -4.92 -10.63
N THR A 133 -7.25 -5.76 -11.54
CA THR A 133 -8.65 -6.24 -11.54
C THR A 133 -8.96 -7.14 -10.35
N THR A 134 -8.03 -8.03 -10.00
CA THR A 134 -8.25 -9.02 -8.92
C THR A 134 -7.99 -8.45 -7.53
N PHE A 135 -7.04 -7.52 -7.40
CA PHE A 135 -6.63 -7.01 -6.09
C PHE A 135 -7.46 -5.80 -5.63
N SER A 136 -7.91 -4.94 -6.54
CA SER A 136 -8.71 -3.76 -6.18
C SER A 136 -9.95 -4.09 -5.34
N PRO A 137 -10.75 -5.14 -5.63
CA PRO A 137 -11.91 -5.49 -4.81
C PRO A 137 -11.54 -5.92 -3.38
N ILE A 138 -10.35 -6.49 -3.17
CA ILE A 138 -9.86 -6.88 -1.85
C ILE A 138 -9.52 -5.62 -1.03
N LEU A 139 -8.78 -4.68 -1.63
CA LEU A 139 -8.46 -3.39 -0.99
C LEU A 139 -9.72 -2.60 -0.63
N GLN A 140 -10.71 -2.57 -1.53
CA GLN A 140 -12.01 -1.93 -1.26
C GLN A 140 -12.75 -2.55 -0.07
N GLN A 141 -12.70 -3.87 0.10
CA GLN A 141 -13.30 -4.53 1.27
C GLN A 141 -12.57 -4.17 2.56
N ILE A 142 -11.23 -4.10 2.52
CA ILE A 142 -10.43 -3.69 3.68
C ILE A 142 -10.74 -2.23 4.04
N HIS A 143 -10.80 -1.30 3.08
CA HIS A 143 -11.21 0.08 3.34
C HIS A 143 -12.60 0.18 3.96
N LYS A 144 -13.61 -0.50 3.38
CA LYS A 144 -14.97 -0.52 3.94
C LYS A 144 -14.98 -0.98 5.40
N PHE A 145 -14.22 -2.03 5.69
CA PHE A 145 -14.08 -2.52 7.06
C PHE A 145 -13.38 -1.49 7.97
N LEU A 146 -12.24 -0.92 7.58
CA LEU A 146 -11.52 0.09 8.36
C LEU A 146 -12.34 1.36 8.57
N THR A 147 -13.19 1.75 7.61
CA THR A 147 -14.17 2.83 7.77
C THR A 147 -15.20 2.47 8.83
N SER A 148 -15.75 1.25 8.80
CA SER A 148 -16.78 0.80 9.75
C SER A 148 -16.33 0.82 11.22
N VAL A 149 -15.01 0.73 11.46
CA VAL A 149 -14.41 0.81 12.80
C VAL A 149 -13.70 2.14 13.09
N GLY A 150 -13.86 3.15 12.22
CA GLY A 150 -13.34 4.51 12.44
C GLY A 150 -11.81 4.64 12.37
N LEU A 151 -11.14 3.78 11.61
CA LEU A 151 -9.67 3.78 11.46
C LEU A 151 -9.21 4.34 10.11
N ASP A 152 -10.04 4.30 9.07
CA ASP A 152 -9.63 4.68 7.70
C ASP A 152 -9.27 6.17 7.53
N SER A 153 -9.63 7.04 8.47
CA SER A 153 -9.33 8.48 8.41
C SER A 153 -7.99 8.90 9.02
N MET A 154 -7.20 7.97 9.57
CA MET A 154 -5.91 8.28 10.20
C MET A 154 -4.92 8.86 9.19
N LYS A 155 -4.11 9.84 9.59
CA LYS A 155 -3.07 10.47 8.75
C LYS A 155 -1.68 10.16 9.27
N ALA A 156 -0.69 10.20 8.38
CA ALA A 156 0.70 10.20 8.79
C ALA A 156 0.97 11.53 9.50
N SER A 157 1.68 11.45 10.63
CA SER A 157 2.22 12.61 11.34
C SER A 157 3.18 13.40 10.45
#